data_AF-A0A4R4NIV1-F1
#
_entry.id   AF-A0A4R4NIV1-F1
#
_cell.length_a   1.000
_cell.length_b   1.000
_cell.length_c   1.000
_cell.angle_alpha   90.00
_cell.angle_beta   90.00
_cell.angle_gamma   90.00
#
_symmetry.space_group_name_H-M   'P 1'
#
loop_
_entity.id
_entity.type
_entity.pdbx_description
1 polymer ?
#
loop_
_entity_poly.entity_id
_entity_poly.type
_entity_poly.pdbx_seq_one_letter_code
_entity_poly.pdbx_strand_id
1 'polypeptide(L)' 'IEQGGPFPYPQDGGTFYNREGLLPSQPIGYYHEYTVETPGSPTRGARRIVTGDSYQEDYYTADHYASFDLVDHGC' A
#
# COMPACT_ATOMS: atom_id res chain seq x y z
N ILE A 1 4.00 -9.31 -1.38
CA ILE A 1 2.99 -9.15 -2.45
C ILE A 1 3.29 -10.05 -3.64
N GLU A 2 4.58 -10.20 -3.97
CA GLU A 2 5.12 -11.05 -5.05
C GLU A 2 4.58 -12.48 -5.16
N GLN A 3 4.12 -13.08 -4.06
CA GLN A 3 3.52 -14.43 -4.07
C GLN A 3 2.04 -14.46 -4.51
N GLY A 4 1.42 -13.30 -4.73
CA GLY A 4 0.03 -13.20 -5.24
C GLY A 4 -1.07 -13.56 -4.23
N GLY A 5 -0.72 -13.72 -2.95
CA GLY A 5 -1.65 -14.09 -1.89
C GLY A 5 -1.55 -15.56 -1.47
N PRO A 6 -2.45 -16.06 -0.61
CA PRO A 6 -3.68 -15.42 -0.15
C PRO A 6 -3.42 -14.23 0.78
N PHE A 7 -4.24 -13.18 0.65
CA PHE A 7 -4.16 -12.00 1.51
C PHE A 7 -5.17 -12.08 2.66
N PRO A 8 -4.82 -11.60 3.87
CA PRO A 8 -5.65 -11.74 5.06
C PRO A 8 -6.92 -10.87 5.03
N TYR A 9 -6.92 -9.78 4.25
CA TYR A 9 -8.07 -8.87 4.16
C TYR A 9 -8.61 -8.78 2.74
N PRO A 10 -9.95 -8.69 2.55
CA PRO A 10 -10.56 -8.66 1.22
C PRO A 10 -10.25 -7.37 0.43
N GLN A 11 -9.74 -6.34 1.08
CA GLN A 11 -9.32 -5.09 0.44
C GLN A 11 -7.90 -5.16 -0.13
N ASP A 12 -7.10 -6.16 0.29
CA ASP A 12 -5.72 -6.29 -0.15
C ASP A 12 -5.67 -6.64 -1.65
N GLY A 13 -4.86 -5.89 -2.41
CA GLY A 13 -4.83 -5.95 -3.86
C GLY A 13 -5.91 -5.09 -4.54
N GLY A 14 -6.70 -4.33 -3.78
CA GLY A 14 -7.62 -3.34 -4.33
C GLY A 14 -6.89 -2.13 -4.90
N THR A 15 -7.50 -1.46 -5.89
CA THR A 15 -6.95 -0.23 -6.48
C THR A 15 -6.90 0.91 -5.45
N PHE A 16 -5.72 1.50 -5.27
CA PHE A 16 -5.54 2.75 -4.57
C PHE A 16 -5.67 3.93 -5.55
N TYR A 17 -6.62 4.82 -5.30
CA TYR A 17 -6.98 5.87 -6.25
C TYR A 17 -6.12 7.14 -6.16
N ASN A 18 -5.25 7.27 -5.16
CA ASN A 18 -4.42 8.46 -4.92
C ASN A 18 -5.23 9.78 -5.03
N ARG A 19 -6.40 9.86 -4.37
CA ARG A 19 -7.36 10.97 -4.54
C ARG A 19 -6.82 12.29 -3.99
N GLU A 20 -6.06 12.19 -2.92
CA GLU A 20 -5.39 13.30 -2.25
C GLU A 20 -4.12 13.74 -2.99
N GLY A 21 -3.66 12.98 -3.99
CA GLY A 21 -2.52 13.32 -4.84
C GLY A 21 -1.17 13.33 -4.10
N LEU A 22 -1.03 12.50 -3.05
CA LEU A 22 0.20 12.42 -2.26
C LEU A 22 1.30 11.60 -2.94
N LEU A 23 0.92 10.65 -3.80
CA LEU A 23 1.83 9.92 -4.67
C LEU A 23 1.88 10.59 -6.06
N PRO A 24 2.89 10.28 -6.91
CA PRO A 24 2.91 10.74 -8.29
C PRO A 24 1.59 10.46 -9.04
N SER A 25 1.19 11.38 -9.91
CA SER A 25 -0.05 11.22 -10.69
C SER A 25 0.11 10.13 -11.74
N GLN A 26 -0.73 9.09 -11.66
CA GLN A 26 -0.72 7.92 -12.54
C GLN A 26 -2.15 7.52 -12.95
N PRO A 27 -2.33 6.71 -14.01
CA PRO A 27 -3.64 6.19 -14.40
C PRO A 27 -4.33 5.39 -13.29
N ILE A 28 -5.66 5.34 -13.32
CA ILE A 28 -6.44 4.48 -12.41
C ILE A 28 -6.02 3.02 -12.60
N GLY A 29 -5.78 2.33 -11.49
CA GLY A 29 -5.31 0.94 -11.48
C GLY A 29 -3.79 0.81 -11.39
N TYR A 30 -3.02 1.90 -11.47
CA TYR A 30 -1.57 1.85 -11.32
C TYR A 30 -1.13 1.50 -9.88
N TYR A 31 -1.86 2.01 -8.89
CA TYR A 31 -1.55 1.78 -7.49
C TYR A 31 -2.50 0.73 -6.88
N HIS A 32 -1.94 -0.16 -6.05
CA HIS A 32 -2.69 -1.17 -5.30
C HIS A 32 -2.35 -1.12 -3.82
N GLU A 33 -3.34 -1.28 -2.93
CA GLU A 33 -3.13 -1.25 -1.48
C GLU A 33 -3.09 -2.64 -0.84
N TYR A 34 -2.26 -2.77 0.20
CA TYR A 34 -2.12 -3.99 0.98
C TYR A 34 -1.99 -3.66 2.46
N THR A 35 -2.66 -4.45 3.29
CA THR A 35 -2.62 -4.29 4.75
C THR A 35 -1.26 -4.70 5.30
N VAL A 36 -0.71 -3.83 6.16
CA VAL A 36 0.38 -4.20 7.07
C VAL A 36 -0.25 -4.45 8.44
N GLU A 37 -0.13 -5.68 8.94
CA GLU A 37 -0.72 -6.04 10.23
C GLU A 37 -0.17 -5.14 11.35
N THR A 38 -1.09 -4.67 12.19
CA THR A 38 -0.75 -3.94 13.41
C THR A 38 -0.88 -4.92 14.58
N PRO A 39 0.21 -5.34 15.24
CA PRO A 39 0.15 -6.31 16.32
C PRO A 39 -0.83 -5.90 17.41
N GLY A 40 -1.73 -6.81 17.80
CA GLY A 40 -2.75 -6.58 18.82
C GLY A 40 -3.97 -5.77 18.36
N SER A 41 -4.02 -5.34 17.09
CA SER A 41 -5.20 -4.68 16.54
C SER A 41 -6.28 -5.72 16.16
N PRO A 42 -7.55 -5.52 16.55
CA PRO A 42 -8.66 -6.36 16.09
C PRO A 42 -9.15 -5.97 14.68
N THR A 43 -8.62 -4.90 14.10
CA THR A 43 -8.96 -4.41 12.75
C THR A 43 -7.71 -4.36 11.87
N ARG A 44 -7.87 -3.99 10.59
CA ARG A 44 -6.76 -3.74 9.65
C ARG A 44 -5.75 -2.70 10.15
N GLY A 45 -6.08 -1.89 11.16
CA GLY A 45 -5.24 -0.78 11.60
C GLY A 45 -5.05 0.28 10.52
N ALA A 46 -4.08 1.17 10.73
CA ALA A 46 -3.78 2.30 9.84
C ALA A 46 -2.65 2.03 8.83
N ARG A 47 -1.90 0.93 9.02
CA ARG A 47 -0.66 0.67 8.28
C ARG A 47 -0.93 0.00 6.94
N ARG A 48 -0.34 0.49 5.86
CA ARG A 48 -0.47 -0.08 4.51
C ARG A 48 0.84 -0.01 3.75
N ILE A 49 0.98 -0.91 2.79
CA ILE A 49 1.86 -0.73 1.64
C ILE A 49 0.98 -0.39 0.43
N VAL A 50 1.41 0.59 -0.36
CA VAL A 50 0.83 0.90 -1.67
C VAL A 50 1.90 0.61 -2.71
N THR A 51 1.63 -0.31 -3.63
CA THR A 51 2.56 -0.66 -4.72
C THR A 51 2.16 0.05 -6.00
N GLY A 52 3.12 0.62 -6.71
CA GLY A 52 2.99 0.99 -8.11
C GLY A 52 3.34 -0.17 -9.05
N ASP A 53 2.99 -0.02 -10.33
CA ASP A 53 3.35 -1.01 -11.36
C ASP A 53 4.85 -0.98 -11.73
N SER A 54 5.57 0.08 -11.35
CA SER A 54 7.01 0.17 -11.60
C SER A 54 7.81 -0.71 -10.64
N TYR A 55 8.98 -1.15 -11.11
CA TYR A 55 9.86 -2.02 -10.33
C TYR A 55 10.29 -1.34 -9.02
N GLN A 56 10.08 -2.04 -7.89
CA GLN A 56 10.42 -1.57 -6.55
C GLN A 56 9.79 -0.21 -6.19
N GLU A 57 8.62 0.10 -6.76
CA GLU A 57 7.86 1.29 -6.39
C GLU A 57 6.85 0.95 -5.29
N ASP A 58 7.32 0.84 -4.06
CA ASP A 58 6.47 0.58 -2.91
C ASP A 58 6.50 1.76 -1.95
N TYR A 59 5.31 2.17 -1.48
CA TYR A 59 5.14 3.24 -0.51
C TYR A 59 4.54 2.69 0.78
N TYR A 60 5.13 3.04 1.91
CA TYR A 60 4.60 2.72 3.23
C TYR A 60 3.84 3.90 3.80
N THR A 61 2.68 3.63 4.41
CA THR A 61 1.98 4.58 5.26
C THR A 61 1.70 3.94 6.61
N ALA A 62 1.96 4.68 7.68
CA ALA A 62 1.64 4.28 9.05
C ALA A 62 0.34 4.91 9.58
N ASP A 63 -0.20 5.89 8.86
CA ASP A 63 -1.15 6.88 9.34
C ASP A 63 -2.41 6.96 8.47
N HIS A 64 -2.78 5.84 7.85
CA HIS A 64 -3.99 5.71 7.05
C HIS A 64 -4.02 6.70 5.87
N TYR A 65 -2.96 6.66 5.07
CA TYR A 65 -2.78 7.43 3.84
C TYR A 65 -2.62 8.95 4.05
N ALA A 66 -2.29 9.42 5.26
CA ALA A 66 -2.04 10.83 5.50
C ALA A 66 -0.60 11.24 5.08
N SER A 67 0.35 10.31 5.14
CA SER A 67 1.71 10.47 4.62
C SER A 67 2.26 9.15 4.08
N PHE A 68 3.31 9.26 3.27
CA PHE A 68 3.97 8.11 2.64
C PHE A 68 5.50 8.25 2.67
N ASP A 69 6.15 7.14 2.93
CA ASP A 69 7.59 6.95 2.75
C ASP A 69 7.84 5.95 1.61
N LEU A 70 8.77 6.25 0.72
CA LEU A 70 9.21 5.29 -0.30
C LEU A 70 10.05 4.19 0.38
N VAL A 71 9.75 2.93 0.07
CA VAL A 71 10.50 1.78 0.58
C VAL A 71 11.80 1.65 -0.20
N ASP A 72 12.92 1.67 0.52
CA ASP A 72 14.24 1.36 -0.04
C ASP A 72 14.48 -0.16 0.01
N HIS A 73 14.62 -0.77 -1.16
CA HIS A 73 14.90 -2.19 -1.32
C HIS A 73 16.41 -2.51 -1.45
N GLY A 74 17.26 -1.49 -1.44
CA GLY A 74 18.71 -1.60 -1.65
C GLY A 74 19.54 -1.69 -0.37
N CYS A 75 18.93 -1.62 0.81
CA CYS A 75 19.61 -1.60 2.11
C CYS A 75 19.45 -2.89 2.93
#